data_AF-A0A920UU98-F1
#
_entry.id   AF-A0A920UU98-F1
#
_cell.length_a   1.000
_cell.length_b   1.000
_cell.length_c   1.000
_cell.angle_alpha   90.00
_cell.angle_beta   90.00
_cell.angle_gamma   90.00
#
_symmetry.space_group_name_H-M   'P 1'
#
loop_
_entity.id
_entity.type
_entity.pdbx_description
1 polymer ?
#
loop_
_entity_poly.entity_id
_entity_poly.type
_entity_poly.pdbx_seq_one_letter_code
_entity_poly.pdbx_strand_id
1 'polypeptide(L)'
;MAIESGQFGYIEDEASYHGLLASCDVVLSTALHDFQGLAIQEACFAGCTPLAPNCLVYPEYLPENLLYKRHESDEATAKLVLERLQQWLILKQEDQALPKIELENYAAEKLRTNYKVLFEFAN
;
A
#
# COMPACT_ATOMS: atom_id res chain seq x y z
N MET A 1 -9.39 9.83 21.25
CA MET A 1 -9.42 8.58 20.45
C MET A 1 -8.54 7.58 21.18
N ALA A 2 -9.10 6.51 21.72
CA ALA A 2 -8.28 5.40 22.19
C ALA A 2 -7.90 4.58 20.95
N ILE A 3 -6.59 4.42 20.70
CA ILE A 3 -6.10 3.55 19.63
C ILE A 3 -5.95 2.17 20.27
N GLU A 4 -6.77 1.22 19.84
CA GLU A 4 -6.59 -0.18 20.22
C GLU A 4 -5.34 -0.72 19.52
N SER A 5 -4.53 -1.46 20.27
CA SER A 5 -3.35 -2.10 19.68
C SER A 5 -3.80 -3.28 18.82
N GLY A 6 -3.37 -3.29 17.56
CA GLY A 6 -3.57 -4.43 16.66
C GLY A 6 -2.51 -5.52 16.84
N GLN A 7 -2.39 -6.38 15.84
CA GLN A 7 -1.33 -7.39 15.75
C GLN A 7 0.04 -6.72 15.56
N PHE A 8 1.06 -7.16 16.31
CA PHE A 8 2.43 -6.66 16.23
C PHE A 8 3.45 -7.80 16.19
N GLY A 9 4.49 -7.63 15.38
CA GLY A 9 5.55 -8.61 15.20
C GLY A 9 5.32 -9.53 14.00
N TYR A 10 6.21 -10.50 13.85
CA TYR A 10 6.15 -11.48 12.78
C TYR A 10 4.97 -12.44 12.97
N ILE A 11 4.32 -12.81 11.86
CA ILE A 11 3.22 -13.78 11.83
C ILE A 11 3.75 -14.99 11.06
N GLU A 12 3.92 -16.11 11.75
CA GLU A 12 4.43 -17.36 11.16
C GLU A 12 3.45 -18.01 10.19
N ASP A 13 2.16 -17.97 10.52
CA ASP A 13 1.10 -18.60 9.71
C ASP A 13 0.65 -17.67 8.58
N GLU A 14 0.79 -18.15 7.35
CA GLU A 14 0.45 -17.39 6.15
C GLU A 14 -1.04 -17.06 6.08
N ALA A 15 -1.92 -17.99 6.45
CA ALA A 15 -3.36 -17.75 6.44
C ALA A 15 -3.76 -16.66 7.44
N SER A 16 -3.12 -16.63 8.61
CA SER A 16 -3.30 -15.57 9.62
C SER A 16 -2.79 -14.22 9.12
N TYR A 17 -1.67 -14.18 8.39
CA TYR A 17 -1.16 -12.95 7.78
C TYR A 17 -2.14 -12.41 6.72
N HIS A 18 -2.60 -13.24 5.79
CA HIS A 18 -3.59 -12.83 4.79
C HIS A 18 -4.93 -12.45 5.42
N GLY A 19 -5.36 -13.16 6.46
CA GLY A 19 -6.56 -12.83 7.23
C GLY A 19 -6.45 -11.46 7.91
N LEU A 20 -5.28 -11.10 8.44
CA LEU A 20 -5.02 -9.77 8.96
C LEU A 20 -5.11 -8.71 7.85
N LEU A 21 -4.45 -8.92 6.71
CA LEU A 21 -4.52 -7.98 5.58
C LEU A 21 -5.97 -7.77 5.12
N ALA A 22 -6.73 -8.85 4.95
CA ALA A 22 -8.13 -8.79 4.54
C ALA A 22 -9.05 -8.08 5.55
N SER A 23 -8.65 -8.00 6.83
CA SER A 23 -9.38 -7.26 7.87
C SER A 23 -9.07 -5.76 7.89
N CYS A 24 -8.03 -5.32 7.17
CA CYS A 24 -7.57 -3.93 7.15
C CYS A 24 -8.15 -3.15 5.96
N ASP A 25 -8.50 -1.88 6.18
CA ASP A 25 -8.98 -1.00 5.10
C ASP A 25 -7.87 -0.28 4.35
N VAL A 26 -6.78 0.05 5.07
CA VAL A 26 -5.70 0.93 4.61
C VAL A 26 -4.36 0.30 4.97
N VAL A 27 -3.40 0.40 4.05
CA VAL A 27 -1.99 0.08 4.30
C VAL A 27 -1.16 1.37 4.19
N LEU A 28 -0.32 1.63 5.18
CA LEU A 28 0.53 2.83 5.23
C LEU A 28 2.01 2.41 5.20
N SER A 29 2.74 2.91 4.22
CA SER A 29 4.21 2.86 4.25
C SER A 29 4.78 4.18 4.74
N THR A 30 5.65 4.11 5.74
CA THR A 30 6.52 5.22 6.17
C THR A 30 8.00 4.91 5.91
N ALA A 31 8.28 3.91 5.06
CA ALA A 31 9.62 3.39 4.81
C ALA A 31 10.60 4.46 4.35
N LEU A 32 11.81 4.52 4.92
CA LEU A 32 12.87 5.43 4.44
C LEU A 32 13.46 4.99 3.10
N HIS A 33 13.34 3.71 2.79
CA HIS A 33 13.86 3.10 1.57
C HIS A 33 12.99 1.89 1.21
N ASP A 34 12.65 1.74 -0.07
CA ASP A 34 11.93 0.58 -0.61
C ASP A 34 12.19 0.47 -2.11
N PHE A 35 12.53 -0.74 -2.59
CA PHE A 35 12.85 -1.00 -3.99
C PHE A 35 11.65 -1.47 -4.81
N GLN A 36 10.65 -2.09 -4.19
CA GLN A 36 9.52 -2.68 -4.92
C GLN A 36 8.18 -2.45 -4.23
N GLY A 37 8.15 -2.42 -2.90
CA GLY A 37 6.94 -2.24 -2.11
C GLY A 37 6.06 -3.49 -2.08
N LEU A 38 6.65 -4.69 -1.99
CA LEU A 38 5.91 -5.95 -1.95
C LEU A 38 4.81 -5.96 -0.88
N ALA A 39 5.10 -5.48 0.33
CA ALA A 39 4.11 -5.39 1.40
C ALA A 39 2.91 -4.47 1.05
N ILE A 40 3.16 -3.39 0.30
CA ILE A 40 2.09 -2.51 -0.20
C ILE A 40 1.30 -3.23 -1.30
N GLN A 41 1.97 -3.93 -2.21
CA GLN A 41 1.32 -4.69 -3.29
C GLN A 41 0.44 -5.81 -2.73
N GLU A 42 0.95 -6.60 -1.78
CA GLU A 42 0.21 -7.67 -1.10
C GLU A 42 -1.05 -7.15 -0.41
N ALA A 43 -0.92 -6.05 0.35
CA ALA A 43 -2.07 -5.43 0.99
C ALA A 43 -3.07 -4.86 -0.03
N CYS A 44 -2.62 -4.29 -1.14
CA CYS A 44 -3.53 -3.86 -2.22
C CYS A 44 -4.27 -5.04 -2.84
N PHE A 45 -3.61 -6.18 -3.08
CA PHE A 45 -4.27 -7.41 -3.55
C PHE A 45 -5.26 -7.96 -2.53
N ALA A 46 -5.02 -7.77 -1.23
CA ALA A 46 -5.98 -8.08 -0.17
C ALA A 46 -7.14 -7.06 -0.09
N GLY A 47 -7.14 -6.02 -0.92
CA GLY A 47 -8.17 -5.00 -1.00
C GLY A 47 -7.90 -3.77 -0.14
N CYS A 48 -6.73 -3.61 0.49
CA CYS A 48 -6.40 -2.40 1.24
C CYS A 48 -6.15 -1.20 0.31
N THR A 49 -6.50 0.00 0.78
CA THR A 49 -6.13 1.27 0.14
C THR A 49 -4.71 1.67 0.56
N PRO A 50 -3.77 1.87 -0.38
CA PRO A 50 -2.41 2.24 -0.02
C PRO A 50 -2.25 3.75 0.23
N LEU A 51 -1.39 4.10 1.20
CA LEU A 51 -0.83 5.42 1.37
C LEU A 51 0.69 5.30 1.51
N ALA A 52 1.44 5.90 0.60
CA ALA A 52 2.89 5.72 0.53
C ALA A 52 3.64 7.01 0.13
N PRO A 53 4.94 7.14 0.45
CA PRO A 53 5.70 8.33 0.10
C PRO A 53 5.94 8.42 -1.42
N ASN A 54 5.91 9.64 -1.96
CA ASN A 54 6.10 9.90 -3.39
C ASN A 54 7.58 9.92 -3.84
N CYS A 55 8.51 9.56 -2.97
CA CYS A 55 9.96 9.68 -3.21
C CYS A 55 10.70 8.33 -3.23
N LEU A 56 9.96 7.23 -3.37
CA LEU A 56 10.49 5.85 -3.47
C LEU A 56 9.95 5.18 -4.75
N VAL A 57 9.89 3.85 -4.80
CA VAL A 57 9.35 3.08 -5.95
C VAL A 57 7.85 3.28 -6.20
N TYR A 58 7.08 3.64 -5.16
CA TYR A 58 5.61 3.62 -5.21
C TYR A 58 4.97 4.41 -6.38
N PRO A 59 5.48 5.58 -6.83
CA PRO A 59 4.94 6.29 -7.99
C PRO A 59 4.99 5.52 -9.31
N GLU A 60 5.76 4.42 -9.41
CA GLU A 60 5.77 3.55 -10.59
C GLU A 60 4.46 2.80 -10.79
N TYR A 61 3.66 2.64 -9.73
CA TYR A 61 2.41 1.90 -9.79
C TYR A 61 1.27 2.48 -8.98
N LEU A 62 1.49 3.45 -8.09
CA LEU A 62 0.44 4.15 -7.36
C LEU A 62 0.14 5.51 -7.99
N PRO A 63 -1.14 5.87 -8.18
CA PRO A 63 -1.53 7.22 -8.58
C PRO A 63 -1.26 8.25 -7.47
N GLU A 64 -1.13 9.51 -7.86
CA GLU A 64 -0.75 10.62 -6.96
C GLU A 64 -1.68 10.79 -5.75
N ASN A 65 -2.97 10.49 -5.89
CA ASN A 65 -3.95 10.55 -4.79
C ASN A 65 -3.76 9.47 -3.72
N LEU A 66 -2.90 8.47 -3.95
CA LEU A 66 -2.49 7.45 -2.98
C LEU A 66 -1.07 7.70 -2.44
N LEU A 67 -0.47 8.83 -2.83
CA LEU A 67 0.87 9.22 -2.42
C LEU A 67 0.84 10.45 -1.51
N TYR A 68 1.89 10.58 -0.71
CA TYR A 68 2.13 11.74 0.13
C TYR A 68 3.57 12.24 -0.02
N LYS A 69 3.76 13.55 0.15
CA LYS A 69 5.09 14.18 0.09
C LYS A 69 5.75 14.16 1.46
N ARG A 70 7.03 13.80 1.52
CA ARG A 70 7.84 13.98 2.72
C ARG A 70 8.24 15.44 2.89
N HIS A 71 8.09 15.94 4.11
CA HIS A 71 8.56 17.24 4.52
C HIS A 71 9.93 17.14 5.20
N GLU A 72 10.56 18.29 5.45
CA GLU A 72 11.84 18.36 6.15
C GLU A 72 11.76 17.83 7.59
N SER A 73 10.59 17.93 8.23
CA SER A 73 10.35 17.34 9.55
C SER A 73 9.37 16.17 9.49
N ASP A 74 9.63 15.18 10.34
CA ASP A 74 8.75 14.04 10.54
C ASP A 74 7.38 14.48 11.07
N GLU A 75 7.33 15.51 11.92
CA GLU A 75 6.08 16.05 12.43
C GLU A 75 5.20 16.61 11.31
N ALA A 76 5.76 17.39 10.38
CA ALA A 76 5.01 17.92 9.25
C ALA A 76 4.52 16.79 8.31
N THR A 77 5.38 15.79 8.08
CA THR A 77 5.01 14.60 7.30
C THR A 77 3.87 13.81 7.97
N ALA A 78 3.97 13.60 9.29
CA ALA A 78 2.96 12.88 10.06
C ALA A 78 1.62 13.61 10.07
N LYS A 79 1.61 14.95 10.17
CA LYS A 79 0.39 15.77 10.06
C LYS A 79 -0.31 15.57 8.72
N LEU A 80 0.44 15.64 7.61
CA LEU A 80 -0.10 15.41 6.27
C LEU A 80 -0.69 14.00 6.11
N VAL A 81 0.02 12.98 6.59
CA VAL A 81 -0.47 11.58 6.55
C VAL A 81 -1.74 11.44 7.39
N LEU A 82 -1.76 12.02 8.60
CA LEU A 82 -2.92 11.99 9.49
C LEU A 82 -4.14 12.68 8.87
N GLU A 83 -3.95 13.85 8.25
CA GLU A 83 -5.01 14.56 7.53
C GLU A 83 -5.64 13.69 6.43
N ARG A 84 -4.81 12.99 5.65
CA ARG A 84 -5.29 12.04 4.63
C ARG A 84 -6.09 10.89 5.24
N LEU A 85 -5.59 10.29 6.32
CA LEU A 85 -6.28 9.19 7.00
C LEU A 85 -7.60 9.65 7.63
N GLN A 86 -7.66 10.87 8.16
CA GLN A 86 -8.89 11.47 8.68
C GLN A 86 -9.92 11.70 7.57
N GLN A 87 -9.50 12.18 6.41
CA GLN A 87 -10.39 12.31 5.24
C GLN A 87 -10.98 10.96 4.84
N TRP A 88 -10.15 9.90 4.76
CA TRP A 88 -10.63 8.56 4.45
C TRP A 88 -11.52 7.95 5.53
N LEU A 89 -11.26 8.25 6.81
CA LEU A 89 -12.13 7.85 7.89
C LEU A 89 -13.53 8.46 7.74
N ILE A 90 -13.62 9.74 7.34
CA ILE A 90 -14.89 10.41 7.06
C ILE A 90 -15.62 9.70 5.91
N LEU A 91 -14.92 9.40 4.80
CA LEU A 91 -15.51 8.64 3.68
C LEU A 91 -16.11 7.30 4.16
N LYS A 92 -15.37 6.54 4.98
CA LYS A 92 -15.89 5.28 5.55
C LYS A 92 -17.12 5.49 6.44
N GLN A 93 -17.13 6.54 7.26
CA GLN A 93 -18.26 6.87 8.14
C GLN A 93 -19.51 7.25 7.35
N GLU A 94 -19.32 7.79 6.14
CA GLU A 94 -20.39 8.14 5.19
C GLU A 94 -20.73 6.98 4.23
N ASP A 95 -20.26 5.76 4.50
CA ASP A 95 -20.45 4.55 3.68
C ASP A 95 -19.95 4.70 2.23
N GLN A 96 -18.95 5.57 2.04
CA GLN A 96 -18.28 5.77 0.75
C GLN A 96 -17.06 4.87 0.62
N ALA A 97 -16.87 4.34 -0.60
CA ALA A 97 -15.71 3.51 -0.91
C ALA A 97 -14.41 4.32 -0.82
N LEU A 98 -13.41 3.75 -0.15
CA LEU A 98 -12.04 4.27 -0.20
C LEU A 98 -11.45 4.10 -1.60
N PRO A 99 -10.50 4.97 -2.01
CA PRO A 99 -9.85 4.81 -3.29
C PRO A 99 -9.11 3.46 -3.33
N LYS A 100 -9.35 2.66 -4.37
CA LYS A 100 -8.68 1.38 -4.60
C LYS A 100 -7.80 1.47 -5.83
N ILE A 101 -6.86 0.53 -5.93
CA ILE A 101 -6.03 0.36 -7.10
C ILE A 101 -6.04 -1.09 -7.54
N GLU A 102 -6.14 -1.30 -8.84
CA GLU A 102 -5.94 -2.59 -9.48
C GLU A 102 -4.47 -2.74 -9.88
N LEU A 103 -3.81 -3.75 -9.33
CA LEU A 103 -2.40 -4.03 -9.60
C LEU A 103 -2.21 -5.15 -10.64
N GLU A 104 -3.11 -5.24 -11.63
CA GLU A 104 -3.11 -6.32 -12.64
C GLU A 104 -1.76 -6.52 -13.32
N ASN A 105 -1.07 -5.43 -13.66
CA ASN A 105 0.26 -5.48 -14.31
C ASN A 105 1.36 -6.08 -13.42
N TYR A 106 1.13 -6.12 -12.11
CA TYR A 106 2.02 -6.70 -11.10
C TYR A 106 1.53 -8.07 -10.61
N ALA A 107 0.42 -8.59 -11.15
CA ALA A 107 -0.01 -9.96 -10.88
C ALA A 107 0.98 -10.97 -11.48
N ALA A 108 1.19 -12.08 -10.76
CA ALA A 108 2.17 -13.10 -11.14
C ALA A 108 2.00 -13.61 -12.58
N GLU A 109 0.76 -13.76 -13.05
CA GLU A 109 0.47 -14.22 -14.42
C GLU A 109 0.96 -13.21 -15.48
N LYS A 110 0.67 -11.92 -15.28
CA LYS A 110 1.12 -10.85 -16.19
C LYS A 110 2.62 -10.69 -16.17
N LEU A 111 3.23 -10.67 -14.98
CA LEU A 111 4.69 -10.59 -14.84
C LEU A 111 5.37 -11.77 -15.53
N ARG A 112 4.94 -13.02 -15.30
CA ARG A 112 5.53 -14.19 -15.97
C ARG A 112 5.46 -14.09 -17.49
N THR A 113 4.34 -13.60 -18.02
CA THR A 113 4.16 -13.41 -19.46
C THR A 113 5.14 -12.36 -20.01
N ASN A 114 5.26 -11.20 -19.33
CA ASN A 114 6.16 -10.13 -19.74
C ASN A 114 7.63 -10.56 -19.70
N TYR A 115 8.04 -11.25 -18.63
CA TYR A 115 9.41 -11.78 -18.52
C TYR A 115 9.71 -12.84 -19.58
N LYS A 116 8.75 -13.70 -19.91
CA LYS A 116 8.92 -14.70 -20.98
C LYS A 116 9.24 -14.02 -22.32
N VAL A 117 8.53 -12.96 -22.69
CA VAL A 117 8.79 -12.20 -23.92
C VAL A 117 10.20 -11.62 -23.92
N LEU A 118 10.65 -11.05 -22.79
CA LEU A 118 12.00 -10.48 -22.67
C LEU A 118 13.09 -11.54 -22.83
N PHE A 119 12.91 -12.72 -22.23
CA PHE A 119 13.87 -13.81 -22.37
C PHE A 119 13.88 -14.43 -23.78
N GLU A 120 12.74 -14.47 -24.47
CA GLU A 120 12.67 -14.91 -25.86
C GLU A 120 13.32 -13.91 -26.82
N PHE A 121 13.23 -12.61 -26.55
CA PHE A 121 13.89 -11.56 -27.33
C PHE A 121 15.42 -11.52 -27.13
N ALA A 122 15.90 -11.93 -25.95
CA ALA A 122 17.32 -11.90 -25.60
C ALA A 122 18.14 -13.08 -26.15
N ASN A 123 17.49 -14.04 -26.85
CA ASN A 123 18.11 -15.19 -27.52
C ASN A 123 18.08 -15.02 -29.04
#